data_AF-A0A425WP34-F1
#
_entry.id   AF-A0A425WP34-F1
#
_cell.length_a   1.000
_cell.length_b   1.000
_cell.length_c   1.000
_cell.angle_alpha   90.00
_cell.angle_beta   90.00
_cell.angle_gamma   90.00
#
_symmetry.space_group_name_H-M   'P 1'
#
loop_
_entity.id
_entity.type
_entity.pdbx_description
1 polymer ?
#
loop_
_entity_poly.entity_id
_entity_poly.type
_entity_poly.pdbx_seq_one_letter_code
_entity_poly.pdbx_strand_id
1 'polypeptide(L)'
;MKSKSMTPTHRRPVFFMALLAVCVALLGLSVVITPTQAEAITVSNATARPNEDGGSSVIGGIATRLTWEGTVDDGEEVCEVTLTLPSDGTFEGSTTRVTVLDGLTRIPVSATATPSGSSINISFDNPIPSGSLLRLEIEGMKFPSDGGDVQITGTYETDQGTQDLQASPTISTIANTPLQSAVTFLNGQAWVQAWNSVPFLNMFLRPQLLLTSFSSLFNGWIVCLLLTVLCYPFALLLGMLFAFMKLSKYKVVRAIAVIYINILRGTPLFLQIYILFFGLPMLSINVNNYLLGGIAMAVNSSAYLAEIFRAGIQSIPKGQYEASASLGMSHSQTMMSVILPQTIRRVLPTVTSDFITAYKDTSLLSSVGVMELMMYSKNLTTVTGNMTPYMAAAIYYLIVTLPLIKVVGIIERNLARAENGDGPRPNAGKKGATTSTATAEKDTKLEFVASHAEGKLSGADVLATLTGPFRSHPIHEEGGIYA
;
A
#
# COMPACT_ATOMS: atom_id res chain seq x y z
N MET A 1 102.00 -10.50 21.02
CA MET A 1 102.28 -9.11 21.47
C MET A 1 101.08 -8.61 22.25
N LYS A 2 101.30 -8.16 23.52
CA LYS A 2 100.50 -7.22 24.36
C LYS A 2 98.98 -7.50 24.52
N SER A 3 98.27 -7.37 25.66
CA SER A 3 98.49 -7.00 27.08
C SER A 3 97.16 -6.32 27.53
N LYS A 4 96.66 -6.64 28.75
CA LYS A 4 95.69 -5.87 29.59
C LYS A 4 94.22 -5.84 29.14
N SER A 5 93.18 -5.75 29.97
CA SER A 5 92.92 -5.85 31.43
C SER A 5 91.39 -5.70 31.58
N MET A 6 90.65 -6.67 32.15
CA MET A 6 89.97 -6.62 33.46
C MET A 6 88.93 -5.50 33.67
N THR A 7 87.63 -5.86 33.80
CA THR A 7 86.73 -5.59 34.97
C THR A 7 85.32 -6.19 34.78
N PRO A 8 84.56 -6.47 35.87
CA PRO A 8 83.48 -7.48 35.91
C PRO A 8 82.07 -6.88 35.86
N THR A 9 81.08 -7.65 35.41
CA THR A 9 79.65 -7.29 35.56
C THR A 9 78.83 -8.42 36.17
N HIS A 10 78.27 -8.08 37.34
CA HIS A 10 77.29 -8.83 38.13
C HIS A 10 76.16 -9.42 37.27
N ARG A 11 75.87 -10.72 37.45
CA ARG A 11 74.59 -11.31 37.06
C ARG A 11 73.72 -11.55 38.30
N ARG A 12 72.45 -11.15 38.15
CA ARG A 12 71.22 -11.45 38.92
C ARG A 12 70.77 -10.34 39.88
N PRO A 13 69.59 -9.77 39.60
CA PRO A 13 68.41 -10.14 40.39
C PRO A 13 67.13 -10.21 39.55
N VAL A 14 66.96 -11.24 38.71
CA VAL A 14 65.68 -11.45 37.98
C VAL A 14 64.70 -12.29 38.80
N PHE A 15 65.19 -13.12 39.73
CA PHE A 15 64.35 -14.03 40.51
C PHE A 15 63.53 -13.34 41.62
N PHE A 16 64.06 -12.26 42.21
CA PHE A 16 63.36 -11.53 43.27
C PHE A 16 62.22 -10.66 42.74
N MET A 17 62.35 -10.10 41.53
CA MET A 17 61.27 -9.33 40.89
C MET A 17 60.11 -10.22 40.44
N ALA A 18 60.39 -11.46 40.00
CA ALA A 18 59.34 -12.41 39.61
C ALA A 18 58.51 -12.87 40.82
N LEU A 19 59.14 -13.10 41.98
CA LEU A 19 58.41 -13.51 43.19
C LEU A 19 57.54 -12.37 43.75
N LEU A 20 58.04 -11.13 43.70
CA LEU A 20 57.29 -9.95 44.15
C LEU A 20 56.07 -9.68 43.24
N ALA A 21 56.19 -9.88 41.92
CA ALA A 21 55.10 -9.72 40.97
C ALA A 21 53.97 -10.75 41.19
N VAL A 22 54.32 -11.99 41.57
CA VAL A 22 53.32 -13.04 41.87
C VAL A 22 52.61 -12.78 43.20
N CYS A 23 53.31 -12.26 44.23
CA CYS A 23 52.66 -11.88 45.48
C CYS A 23 51.76 -10.65 45.34
N VAL A 24 52.12 -9.66 44.49
CA VAL A 24 51.25 -8.51 44.19
C VAL A 24 50.04 -8.92 43.34
N ALA A 25 50.21 -9.89 42.43
CA ALA A 25 49.10 -10.44 41.66
C ALA A 25 48.12 -11.28 42.51
N LEU A 26 48.62 -11.98 43.55
CA LEU A 26 47.77 -12.76 44.47
C LEU A 26 47.11 -11.92 45.57
N LEU A 27 47.66 -10.75 45.92
CA LEU A 27 47.03 -9.80 46.84
C LEU A 27 46.02 -8.86 46.15
N GLY A 28 46.01 -8.79 44.81
CA GLY A 28 45.04 -8.03 44.02
C GLY A 28 43.71 -8.74 43.76
N LEU A 29 43.55 -9.98 44.26
CA LEU A 29 42.37 -10.83 44.04
C LEU A 29 41.52 -11.00 45.31
N SER A 30 41.47 -10.00 46.19
CA SER A 30 40.37 -9.88 47.14
C SER A 30 39.19 -9.22 46.42
N VAL A 31 38.31 -10.04 45.84
CA VAL A 31 36.96 -9.61 45.50
C VAL A 31 36.34 -9.12 46.81
N VAL A 32 36.19 -7.80 46.94
CA VAL A 32 35.27 -7.24 47.92
C VAL A 32 33.90 -7.68 47.43
N ILE A 33 33.41 -8.80 47.96
CA ILE A 33 32.00 -9.15 47.90
C ILE A 33 31.33 -8.12 48.80
N THR A 34 30.99 -6.96 48.22
CA THR A 34 29.97 -6.12 48.83
C THR A 34 28.73 -7.00 48.96
N PRO A 35 28.13 -7.15 50.15
CA PRO A 35 26.85 -7.83 50.24
C PRO A 35 25.91 -7.11 49.28
N THR A 36 25.47 -7.79 48.23
CA THR A 36 24.29 -7.38 47.50
C THR A 36 23.19 -7.32 48.55
N GLN A 37 22.53 -6.17 48.70
CA GLN A 37 21.30 -6.15 49.48
C GLN A 37 20.40 -7.23 48.87
N ALA A 38 19.84 -8.09 49.71
CA ALA A 38 18.82 -9.03 49.26
C ALA A 38 17.69 -8.17 48.68
N GLU A 39 17.37 -8.37 47.41
CA GLU A 39 16.22 -7.70 46.80
C GLU A 39 14.98 -8.43 47.28
N ALA A 40 13.98 -7.71 47.81
CA ALA A 40 12.75 -8.30 48.32
C ALA A 40 11.88 -8.90 47.23
N ILE A 41 12.09 -8.50 45.97
CA ILE A 41 11.28 -8.92 44.83
C ILE A 41 12.17 -9.24 43.65
N THR A 42 12.18 -10.50 43.23
CA THR A 42 12.81 -10.93 41.98
C THR A 42 11.81 -10.83 40.82
N VAL A 43 12.09 -10.00 39.81
CA VAL A 43 11.23 -9.87 38.63
C VAL A 43 11.40 -11.07 37.70
N SER A 44 10.35 -11.87 37.57
CA SER A 44 10.39 -13.12 36.80
C SER A 44 9.96 -12.95 35.35
N ASN A 45 9.03 -12.03 35.07
CA ASN A 45 8.48 -11.87 33.73
C ASN A 45 7.86 -10.48 33.51
N ALA A 46 7.96 -9.98 32.28
CA ALA A 46 7.17 -8.84 31.83
C ALA A 46 6.85 -9.00 30.35
N THR A 47 5.56 -9.10 30.03
CA THR A 47 5.08 -9.27 28.66
C THR A 47 3.98 -8.26 28.34
N ALA A 48 3.95 -7.79 27.10
CA ALA A 48 2.92 -6.88 26.63
C ALA A 48 2.19 -7.46 25.41
N ARG A 49 0.89 -7.21 25.33
CA ARG A 49 0.05 -7.62 24.18
C ARG A 49 -0.92 -6.50 23.79
N PRO A 50 -1.16 -6.28 22.49
CA PRO A 50 -2.19 -5.35 22.04
C PRO A 50 -3.57 -5.72 22.60
N ASN A 51 -4.40 -4.71 22.87
CA ASN A 51 -5.79 -4.93 23.27
C ASN A 51 -6.71 -5.26 22.08
N GLU A 52 -6.23 -5.11 20.84
CA GLU A 52 -6.97 -5.47 19.62
C GLU A 52 -6.66 -6.92 19.19
N ASP A 53 -7.69 -7.67 18.79
CA ASP A 53 -7.56 -9.07 18.36
C ASP A 53 -6.67 -9.20 17.11
N GLY A 54 -5.68 -10.10 17.19
CA GLY A 54 -4.96 -10.62 16.02
C GLY A 54 -3.52 -10.12 15.77
N GLY A 55 -2.99 -9.21 16.60
CA GLY A 55 -1.60 -8.74 16.50
C GLY A 55 -0.69 -9.28 17.61
N SER A 56 0.52 -9.75 17.26
CA SER A 56 1.54 -10.14 18.25
C SER A 56 2.49 -8.99 18.63
N SER A 57 2.47 -7.89 17.87
CA SER A 57 3.42 -6.79 18.01
C SER A 57 2.83 -5.62 18.79
N VAL A 58 3.56 -5.13 19.79
CA VAL A 58 3.17 -3.98 20.61
C VAL A 58 3.58 -2.69 19.92
N ILE A 59 2.63 -1.76 19.73
CA ILE A 59 2.88 -0.47 19.08
C ILE A 59 2.84 0.63 20.14
N GLY A 60 3.86 1.49 20.13
CA GLY A 60 3.94 2.68 20.97
C GLY A 60 2.72 3.60 20.83
N GLY A 61 2.30 4.23 21.92
CA GLY A 61 1.18 5.18 21.95
C GLY A 61 -0.22 4.55 21.81
N ILE A 62 -0.32 3.22 21.69
CA ILE A 62 -1.59 2.48 21.59
C ILE A 62 -1.87 1.75 22.91
N ALA A 63 -3.15 1.68 23.28
CA ALA A 63 -3.61 0.96 24.48
C ALA A 63 -3.22 -0.53 24.40
N THR A 64 -2.47 -0.97 25.40
CA THR A 64 -1.80 -2.26 25.47
C THR A 64 -2.07 -2.87 26.85
N ARG A 65 -2.12 -4.20 26.92
CA ARG A 65 -2.10 -4.93 28.19
C ARG A 65 -0.68 -5.30 28.55
N LEU A 66 -0.27 -4.92 29.76
CA LEU A 66 0.97 -5.34 30.39
C LEU A 66 0.68 -6.44 31.42
N THR A 67 1.42 -7.54 31.35
CA THR A 67 1.47 -8.56 32.39
C THR A 67 2.85 -8.56 32.99
N TRP A 68 2.96 -8.19 34.26
CA TRP A 68 4.19 -8.16 35.03
C TRP A 68 4.13 -9.20 36.15
N GLU A 69 5.22 -9.93 36.37
CA GLU A 69 5.33 -10.98 37.38
C GLU A 69 6.61 -10.80 38.20
N GLY A 70 6.46 -10.81 39.52
CA GLY A 70 7.57 -10.77 40.48
C GLY A 70 7.32 -11.74 41.62
N THR A 71 8.38 -12.37 42.12
CA THR A 71 8.31 -13.25 43.29
C THR A 71 8.86 -12.47 44.49
N VAL A 72 8.14 -12.47 45.60
CA VAL A 72 8.64 -11.90 46.86
C VAL A 72 9.65 -12.88 47.46
N ASP A 73 10.86 -12.42 47.75
CA ASP A 73 11.96 -13.23 48.27
C ASP A 73 11.73 -13.63 49.74
N ASP A 74 12.43 -14.67 50.18
CA ASP A 74 12.24 -15.28 51.49
C ASP A 74 12.62 -14.31 52.63
N GLY A 75 11.66 -14.01 53.52
CA GLY A 75 11.87 -13.22 54.73
C GLY A 75 11.45 -11.75 54.67
N GLU A 76 10.86 -11.29 53.57
CA GLU A 76 10.36 -9.91 53.41
C GLU A 76 8.88 -9.87 53.06
N GLU A 77 8.17 -8.82 53.51
CA GLU A 77 6.76 -8.58 53.19
C GLU A 77 6.62 -7.27 52.40
N VAL A 78 5.77 -7.27 51.36
CA VAL A 78 5.62 -6.12 50.46
C VAL A 78 4.23 -5.51 50.62
N CYS A 79 4.19 -4.21 50.92
CA CYS A 79 2.96 -3.45 51.13
C CYS A 79 2.54 -2.64 49.90
N GLU A 80 3.51 -2.24 49.07
CA GLU A 80 3.29 -1.39 47.91
C GLU A 80 4.27 -1.75 46.78
N VAL A 81 3.78 -1.72 45.54
CA VAL A 81 4.60 -1.82 44.33
C VAL A 81 4.26 -0.65 43.41
N THR A 82 5.27 0.14 43.06
CA THR A 82 5.18 1.19 42.05
C THR A 82 5.90 0.75 40.79
N LEU A 83 5.19 0.68 39.66
CA LEU A 83 5.77 0.44 38.35
C LEU A 83 5.89 1.75 37.58
N THR A 84 6.98 1.94 36.85
CA THR A 84 7.29 3.14 36.08
C THR A 84 7.70 2.76 34.67
N LEU A 85 7.11 3.44 33.69
CA LEU A 85 7.48 3.35 32.28
C LEU A 85 8.53 4.42 31.94
N PRO A 86 9.50 4.11 31.06
CA PRO A 86 10.39 5.12 30.51
C PRO A 86 9.64 6.13 29.63
N SER A 87 10.24 7.32 29.49
CA SER A 87 9.68 8.58 28.94
C SER A 87 8.57 8.45 27.89
N ASP A 88 7.51 9.23 28.06
CA ASP A 88 6.27 9.36 27.26
C ASP A 88 5.29 8.18 27.30
N GLY A 89 5.62 7.09 28.03
CA GLY A 89 4.66 6.06 28.40
C GLY A 89 3.66 6.55 29.45
N THR A 90 2.45 5.97 29.48
CA THR A 90 1.44 6.33 30.48
C THR A 90 0.56 5.17 30.95
N PHE A 91 0.23 5.18 32.23
CA PHE A 91 -0.77 4.32 32.86
C PHE A 91 -2.12 5.01 33.05
N GLU A 92 -2.30 6.25 32.57
CA GLU A 92 -3.55 7.00 32.70
C GLU A 92 -4.73 6.29 32.04
N GLY A 93 -5.84 6.15 32.77
CA GLY A 93 -7.03 5.43 32.33
C GLY A 93 -6.88 3.91 32.25
N SER A 94 -5.79 3.34 32.81
CA SER A 94 -5.61 1.90 32.89
C SER A 94 -6.40 1.26 34.04
N THR A 95 -6.70 -0.03 33.90
CA THR A 95 -7.29 -0.87 34.95
C THR A 95 -6.29 -1.95 35.35
N THR A 96 -6.18 -2.23 36.65
CA THR A 96 -5.22 -3.21 37.17
C THR A 96 -5.94 -4.38 37.82
N ARG A 97 -5.52 -5.60 37.47
CA ARG A 97 -5.93 -6.84 38.12
C ARG A 97 -4.72 -7.45 38.81
N VAL A 98 -4.85 -7.67 40.11
CA VAL A 98 -3.83 -8.28 40.96
C VAL A 98 -4.17 -9.75 41.21
N THR A 99 -3.19 -10.62 41.03
CA THR A 99 -3.28 -12.04 41.41
C THR A 99 -2.04 -12.42 42.19
N VAL A 100 -2.24 -12.93 43.41
CA VAL A 100 -1.16 -13.42 44.27
C VAL A 100 -1.29 -14.92 44.42
N LEU A 101 -0.19 -15.63 44.20
CA LEU A 101 -0.11 -17.08 44.31
C LEU A 101 0.95 -17.46 45.33
N ASP A 102 0.59 -18.30 46.29
CA ASP A 102 1.54 -19.03 47.13
C ASP A 102 1.63 -20.46 46.57
N GLY A 103 2.76 -20.76 45.94
CA GLY A 103 2.95 -21.94 45.12
C GLY A 103 1.90 -22.05 44.00
N LEU A 104 0.90 -22.91 44.18
CA LEU A 104 -0.19 -23.14 43.21
C LEU A 104 -1.55 -22.60 43.67
N THR A 105 -1.63 -22.06 44.89
CA THR A 105 -2.90 -21.58 45.48
C THR A 105 -3.01 -20.08 45.44
N ARG A 106 -4.17 -19.57 45.01
CA ARG A 106 -4.45 -18.14 44.96
C ARG A 106 -4.81 -17.60 46.34
N ILE A 107 -4.10 -16.55 46.75
CA ILE A 107 -4.41 -15.79 47.95
C ILE A 107 -5.36 -14.64 47.55
N PRO A 108 -6.51 -14.48 48.22
CA PRO A 108 -7.36 -13.32 48.01
C PRO A 108 -6.66 -12.08 48.60
N VAL A 109 -6.30 -11.14 47.73
CA VAL A 109 -5.69 -9.86 48.11
C VAL A 109 -6.52 -8.73 47.52
N SER A 110 -6.85 -7.76 48.36
CA SER A 110 -7.42 -6.48 47.95
C SER A 110 -6.28 -5.50 47.70
N ALA A 111 -6.31 -4.85 46.53
CA ALA A 111 -5.29 -3.90 46.12
C ALA A 111 -5.95 -2.68 45.47
N THR A 112 -5.38 -1.49 45.72
CA THR A 112 -5.80 -0.24 45.09
C THR A 112 -4.69 0.21 44.15
N ALA A 113 -5.02 0.39 42.87
CA ALA A 113 -4.08 0.86 41.86
C ALA A 113 -4.38 2.33 41.51
N THR A 114 -3.40 3.20 41.67
CA THR A 114 -3.48 4.63 41.38
C THR A 114 -2.48 5.00 40.28
N PRO A 115 -2.93 5.16 39.02
CA PRO A 115 -2.05 5.64 37.96
C PRO A 115 -1.74 7.14 38.14
N SER A 116 -0.51 7.52 37.86
CA SER A 116 -0.02 8.90 37.86
C SER A 116 0.95 9.10 36.68
N GLY A 117 0.42 9.51 35.53
CA GLY A 117 1.23 9.73 34.34
C GLY A 117 1.95 8.46 33.88
N SER A 118 3.27 8.43 34.03
CA SER A 118 4.16 7.31 33.64
C SER A 118 4.38 6.27 34.74
N SER A 119 3.84 6.49 35.95
CA SER A 119 3.93 5.55 37.06
C SER A 119 2.55 5.05 37.48
N ILE A 120 2.49 3.85 38.03
CA ILE A 120 1.30 3.31 38.67
C ILE A 120 1.69 2.73 40.03
N ASN A 121 1.02 3.23 41.06
CA ASN A 121 1.23 2.81 42.43
C ASN A 121 0.14 1.80 42.82
N ILE A 122 0.54 0.63 43.31
CA ILE A 122 -0.36 -0.46 43.68
C ILE A 122 -0.13 -0.77 45.16
N SER A 123 -1.07 -0.33 45.99
CA SER A 123 -1.06 -0.54 47.44
C SER A 123 -1.90 -1.77 47.81
N PHE A 124 -1.37 -2.63 48.67
CA PHE A 124 -2.08 -3.82 49.16
C PHE A 124 -2.67 -3.57 50.56
N ASP A 125 -3.92 -3.99 50.78
CA ASP A 125 -4.58 -3.81 52.09
C ASP A 125 -3.90 -4.66 53.19
N ASN A 126 -3.32 -5.79 52.82
CA ASN A 126 -2.49 -6.64 53.67
C ASN A 126 -1.15 -6.90 52.97
N PRO A 127 -0.04 -6.95 53.70
CA PRO A 127 1.28 -7.24 53.12
C PRO A 127 1.29 -8.58 52.38
N ILE A 128 2.00 -8.64 51.26
CA ILE A 128 2.18 -9.87 50.49
C ILE A 128 3.23 -10.74 51.19
N PRO A 129 2.92 -12.01 51.52
CA PRO A 129 3.84 -12.87 52.25
C PRO A 129 5.01 -13.34 51.36
N SER A 130 6.17 -13.53 51.99
CA SER A 130 7.39 -14.03 51.37
C SER A 130 7.16 -15.35 50.60
N GLY A 131 7.83 -15.52 49.47
CA GLY A 131 7.71 -16.69 48.60
C GLY A 131 6.51 -16.65 47.63
N SER A 132 5.66 -15.63 47.72
CA SER A 132 4.49 -15.49 46.84
C SER A 132 4.85 -14.93 45.47
N LEU A 133 4.22 -15.44 44.41
CA LEU A 133 4.24 -14.86 43.07
C LEU A 133 3.15 -13.80 42.94
N LEU A 134 3.56 -12.57 42.73
CA LEU A 134 2.71 -11.42 42.42
C LEU A 134 2.60 -11.27 40.89
N ARG A 135 1.39 -11.43 40.36
CA ARG A 135 1.05 -11.14 38.97
C ARG A 135 0.17 -9.89 38.88
N LEU A 136 0.65 -8.90 38.14
CA LEU A 136 -0.03 -7.64 37.86
C LEU A 136 -0.42 -7.59 36.38
N GLU A 137 -1.72 -7.57 36.10
CA GLU A 137 -2.27 -7.39 34.76
C GLU A 137 -2.84 -5.98 34.63
N ILE A 138 -2.17 -5.11 33.88
CA ILE A 138 -2.55 -3.71 33.68
C ILE A 138 -3.08 -3.55 32.25
N GLU A 139 -4.36 -3.25 32.10
CA GLU A 139 -5.04 -3.09 30.83
C GLU A 139 -5.20 -1.61 30.47
N GLY A 140 -4.90 -1.24 29.22
CA GLY A 140 -5.17 0.11 28.71
C GLY A 140 -4.03 1.12 28.89
N MET A 141 -2.87 0.69 29.39
CA MET A 141 -1.65 1.50 29.43
C MET A 141 -1.09 1.72 28.01
N LYS A 142 -0.25 2.75 27.83
CA LYS A 142 0.38 3.08 26.54
C LYS A 142 1.90 3.15 26.70
N PHE A 143 2.61 2.47 25.81
CA PHE A 143 4.07 2.60 25.70
C PHE A 143 4.47 3.90 24.99
N PRO A 144 5.74 4.34 25.09
CA PRO A 144 6.23 5.51 24.36
C PRO A 144 5.98 5.41 22.85
N SER A 145 5.62 6.51 22.19
CA SER A 145 5.27 6.52 20.76
C SER A 145 6.42 6.25 19.82
N ASP A 146 7.66 6.50 20.25
CA ASP A 146 8.86 6.38 19.42
C ASP A 146 9.28 4.92 19.20
N GLY A 147 8.68 3.98 19.95
CA GLY A 147 9.03 2.57 19.91
C GLY A 147 10.41 2.29 20.52
N GLY A 148 10.86 1.05 20.37
CA GLY A 148 12.13 0.57 20.90
C GLY A 148 11.97 -0.42 22.05
N ASP A 149 13.12 -0.79 22.60
CA ASP A 149 13.24 -1.73 23.69
C ASP A 149 12.97 -1.03 25.02
N VAL A 150 11.85 -1.42 25.66
CA VAL A 150 11.36 -0.81 26.90
C VAL A 150 11.54 -1.80 28.05
N GLN A 151 12.10 -1.33 29.16
CA GLN A 151 12.11 -2.05 30.43
C GLN A 151 11.21 -1.31 31.42
N ILE A 152 10.47 -2.06 32.22
CA ILE A 152 9.67 -1.50 33.31
C ILE A 152 10.56 -1.48 34.54
N THR A 153 10.71 -0.30 35.12
CA THR A 153 11.41 -0.11 36.39
C THR A 153 10.38 0.23 37.46
N GLY A 154 10.81 0.39 38.70
CA GLY A 154 9.88 0.70 39.76
C GLY A 154 10.53 0.76 41.11
N THR A 155 9.70 0.85 42.13
CA THR A 155 10.09 0.74 43.53
C THR A 155 9.06 -0.12 44.26
N TYR A 156 9.45 -0.71 45.38
CA TYR A 156 8.53 -1.39 46.28
C TYR A 156 8.75 -0.93 47.72
N GLU A 157 7.73 -1.07 48.56
CA GLU A 157 7.80 -0.71 49.97
C GLU A 157 7.66 -1.95 50.85
N THR A 158 8.63 -2.09 51.76
CA THR A 158 8.68 -3.11 52.82
C THR A 158 8.56 -2.44 54.19
N ASP A 159 8.48 -3.23 55.24
CA ASP A 159 8.57 -2.76 56.64
C ASP A 159 9.89 -2.03 56.96
N GLN A 160 10.94 -2.21 56.15
CA GLN A 160 12.24 -1.55 56.29
C GLN A 160 12.42 -0.29 55.42
N GLY A 161 11.41 0.05 54.61
CA GLY A 161 11.37 1.24 53.76
C GLY A 161 11.29 0.93 52.25
N THR A 162 11.38 2.00 51.45
CA THR A 162 11.30 1.93 49.99
C THR A 162 12.62 1.47 49.37
N GLN A 163 12.54 0.49 48.46
CA GLN A 163 13.68 -0.04 47.71
C GLN A 163 13.39 -0.02 46.20
N ASP A 164 14.46 -0.03 45.38
CA ASP A 164 14.36 -0.03 43.92
C ASP A 164 14.05 -1.44 43.39
N LEU A 165 13.13 -1.52 42.43
CA LEU A 165 12.78 -2.76 41.75
C LEU A 165 13.80 -3.06 40.63
N GLN A 166 14.21 -4.32 40.49
CA GLN A 166 14.99 -4.76 39.33
C GLN A 166 14.25 -4.44 38.02
N ALA A 167 15.00 -3.94 37.03
CA ALA A 167 14.44 -3.68 35.71
C ALA A 167 13.88 -4.97 35.09
N SER A 168 12.66 -4.90 34.56
CA SER A 168 12.01 -6.04 33.93
C SER A 168 12.74 -6.53 32.68
N PRO A 169 12.47 -7.76 32.22
CA PRO A 169 12.86 -8.18 30.87
C PRO A 169 12.40 -7.17 29.81
N THR A 170 13.21 -7.03 28.76
CA THR A 170 12.98 -6.05 27.69
C THR A 170 11.74 -6.40 26.87
N ILE A 171 10.86 -5.42 26.69
CA ILE A 171 9.67 -5.46 25.85
C ILE A 171 9.94 -4.62 24.59
N SER A 172 10.03 -5.26 23.43
CA SER A 172 10.22 -4.55 22.16
C SER A 172 8.90 -3.96 21.67
N THR A 173 8.89 -2.65 21.46
CA THR A 173 7.74 -1.89 20.93
C THR A 173 8.06 -1.30 19.56
N ILE A 174 7.05 -1.19 18.71
CA ILE A 174 7.18 -0.58 17.37
C ILE A 174 6.77 0.88 17.44
N ALA A 175 7.52 1.75 16.76
CA ALA A 175 7.19 3.17 16.65
C ALA A 175 5.79 3.38 16.05
N ASN A 176 5.05 4.35 16.58
CA ASN A 176 3.78 4.77 16.04
C ASN A 176 4.02 5.55 14.73
N THR A 177 3.81 4.87 13.60
CA THR A 177 3.98 5.53 12.30
C THR A 177 2.96 6.68 12.13
N PRO A 178 3.27 7.74 11.36
CA PRO A 178 2.30 8.80 11.08
C PRO A 178 0.97 8.29 10.52
N LEU A 179 1.02 7.20 9.75
CA LEU A 179 -0.15 6.48 9.24
C LEU A 179 -0.99 5.90 10.37
N GLN A 180 -0.36 5.26 11.34
CA GLN A 180 -1.03 4.66 12.50
C GLN A 180 -1.61 5.73 13.43
N SER A 181 -0.92 6.86 13.62
CA SER A 181 -1.48 8.04 14.32
C SER A 181 -2.75 8.56 13.64
N ALA A 182 -2.79 8.60 12.32
CA ALA A 182 -3.98 9.02 11.58
C ALA A 182 -5.14 8.00 11.72
N VAL A 183 -4.85 6.70 11.75
CA VAL A 183 -5.85 5.66 12.03
C VAL A 183 -6.42 5.81 13.44
N THR A 184 -5.56 6.00 14.44
CA THR A 184 -5.97 6.21 15.84
C THR A 184 -6.80 7.48 15.97
N PHE A 185 -6.42 8.56 15.28
CA PHE A 185 -7.22 9.79 15.22
C PHE A 185 -8.62 9.53 14.67
N LEU A 186 -8.74 8.74 13.58
CA LEU A 186 -10.03 8.36 13.00
C LEU A 186 -10.88 7.51 13.96
N ASN A 187 -10.28 6.62 14.73
CA ASN A 187 -10.99 5.80 15.72
C ASN A 187 -11.70 6.63 16.80
N GLY A 188 -11.11 7.77 17.17
CA GLY A 188 -11.69 8.69 18.17
C GLY A 188 -12.84 9.56 17.66
N GLN A 189 -13.16 9.54 16.35
CA GLN A 189 -14.17 10.43 15.78
C GLN A 189 -15.57 9.83 15.82
N ALA A 190 -16.54 10.60 16.36
CA ALA A 190 -17.94 10.19 16.42
C ALA A 190 -18.57 9.94 15.03
N TRP A 191 -18.17 10.70 14.00
CA TRP A 191 -18.66 10.49 12.64
C TRP A 191 -18.16 9.17 12.03
N VAL A 192 -16.96 8.71 12.39
CA VAL A 192 -16.41 7.43 11.92
C VAL A 192 -17.17 6.27 12.57
N GLN A 193 -17.52 6.39 13.85
CA GLN A 193 -18.37 5.43 14.54
C GLN A 193 -19.75 5.36 13.88
N ALA A 194 -20.37 6.50 13.59
CA ALA A 194 -21.65 6.58 12.88
C ALA A 194 -21.55 5.99 11.46
N TRP A 195 -20.48 6.27 10.73
CA TRP A 195 -20.21 5.69 9.41
C TRP A 195 -20.08 4.17 9.45
N ASN A 196 -19.29 3.65 10.38
CA ASN A 196 -19.05 2.22 10.56
C ASN A 196 -20.27 1.48 11.14
N SER A 197 -21.29 2.19 11.65
CA SER A 197 -22.54 1.56 12.07
C SER A 197 -23.37 1.04 10.90
N VAL A 198 -23.19 1.60 9.70
CA VAL A 198 -23.88 1.14 8.49
C VAL A 198 -23.18 -0.11 7.95
N PRO A 199 -23.84 -1.29 7.87
CA PRO A 199 -23.18 -2.55 7.51
C PRO A 199 -22.43 -2.51 6.18
N PHE A 200 -23.02 -1.86 5.17
CA PHE A 200 -22.40 -1.70 3.86
C PHE A 200 -21.12 -0.84 3.93
N LEU A 201 -21.18 0.31 4.61
CA LEU A 201 -20.03 1.20 4.73
C LEU A 201 -18.91 0.56 5.57
N ASN A 202 -19.27 -0.17 6.61
CA ASN A 202 -18.30 -0.91 7.41
C ASN A 202 -17.60 -2.01 6.60
N MET A 203 -18.32 -2.68 5.69
CA MET A 203 -17.77 -3.77 4.87
C MET A 203 -16.94 -3.27 3.68
N PHE A 204 -17.33 -2.17 3.04
CA PHE A 204 -16.72 -1.71 1.78
C PHE A 204 -15.91 -0.42 1.91
N LEU A 205 -16.20 0.44 2.88
CA LEU A 205 -15.66 1.80 2.94
C LEU A 205 -15.24 2.18 4.36
N ARG A 206 -14.60 1.26 5.09
CA ARG A 206 -14.15 1.56 6.46
C ARG A 206 -12.99 2.56 6.42
N PRO A 207 -13.13 3.81 6.92
CA PRO A 207 -12.15 4.88 6.68
C PRO A 207 -10.73 4.54 7.16
N GLN A 208 -10.62 3.87 8.30
CA GLN A 208 -9.35 3.42 8.87
C GLN A 208 -8.64 2.42 7.97
N LEU A 209 -9.41 1.45 7.46
CA LEU A 209 -8.88 0.40 6.60
C LEU A 209 -8.55 0.94 5.21
N LEU A 210 -9.31 1.94 4.74
CA LEU A 210 -9.05 2.61 3.47
C LEU A 210 -7.69 3.30 3.48
N LEU A 211 -7.35 4.00 4.57
CA LEU A 211 -6.08 4.70 4.71
C LEU A 211 -4.87 3.74 4.72
N THR A 212 -4.95 2.68 5.53
CA THR A 212 -3.90 1.66 5.62
C THR A 212 -3.77 0.83 4.34
N SER A 213 -4.90 0.48 3.72
CA SER A 213 -4.94 -0.20 2.42
C SER A 213 -4.33 0.65 1.33
N PHE A 214 -4.66 1.94 1.27
CA PHE A 214 -4.11 2.84 0.26
C PHE A 214 -2.57 2.84 0.31
N SER A 215 -1.97 3.03 1.49
CA SER A 215 -0.51 2.96 1.63
C SER A 215 0.07 1.58 1.25
N SER A 216 -0.57 0.50 1.68
CA SER A 216 -0.09 -0.87 1.45
C SER A 216 -0.15 -1.29 -0.03
N LEU A 217 -1.14 -0.78 -0.78
CA LEU A 217 -1.37 -1.12 -2.18
C LEU A 217 -0.47 -0.36 -3.16
N PHE A 218 0.24 0.68 -2.71
CA PHE A 218 1.07 1.53 -3.55
C PHE A 218 2.10 0.75 -4.38
N ASN A 219 2.75 -0.25 -3.79
CA ASN A 219 3.71 -1.10 -4.50
C ASN A 219 3.05 -1.94 -5.60
N GLY A 220 1.88 -2.52 -5.32
CA GLY A 220 1.11 -3.26 -6.32
C GLY A 220 0.67 -2.38 -7.49
N TRP A 221 0.29 -1.13 -7.21
CA TRP A 221 -0.04 -0.14 -8.23
C TRP A 221 1.16 0.19 -9.15
N ILE A 222 2.36 0.35 -8.59
CA ILE A 222 3.59 0.54 -9.39
C ILE A 222 3.84 -0.66 -10.30
N VAL A 223 3.65 -1.89 -9.80
CA VAL A 223 3.82 -3.11 -10.60
C VAL A 223 2.86 -3.12 -11.79
N CYS A 224 1.59 -2.77 -11.61
CA CYS A 224 0.63 -2.65 -12.72
C CYS A 224 1.14 -1.66 -13.78
N LEU A 225 1.57 -0.47 -13.36
CA LEU A 225 2.08 0.56 -14.26
C LEU A 225 3.31 0.09 -15.04
N LEU A 226 4.28 -0.51 -14.35
CA LEU A 226 5.49 -1.04 -14.97
C LEU A 226 5.16 -2.15 -15.97
N LEU A 227 4.27 -3.08 -15.60
CA LEU A 227 3.86 -4.17 -16.48
C LEU A 227 3.22 -3.62 -17.76
N THR A 228 2.27 -2.68 -17.64
CA THR A 228 1.64 -2.07 -18.81
C THR A 228 2.65 -1.29 -19.66
N VAL A 229 3.45 -0.40 -19.06
CA VAL A 229 4.39 0.47 -19.78
C VAL A 229 5.49 -0.32 -20.47
N LEU A 230 5.97 -1.42 -19.88
CA LEU A 230 7.01 -2.25 -20.48
C LEU A 230 6.46 -3.16 -21.58
N CYS A 231 5.24 -3.69 -21.44
CA CYS A 231 4.69 -4.67 -22.39
C CYS A 231 3.98 -4.03 -23.58
N TYR A 232 3.35 -2.88 -23.39
CA TYR A 232 2.56 -2.22 -24.43
C TYR A 232 3.38 -1.77 -25.66
N PRO A 233 4.64 -1.30 -25.54
CA PRO A 233 5.50 -1.05 -26.70
C PRO A 233 5.71 -2.29 -27.57
N PHE A 234 5.87 -3.48 -26.97
CA PHE A 234 5.95 -4.73 -27.72
C PHE A 234 4.62 -5.05 -28.41
N ALA A 235 3.50 -4.78 -27.75
CA ALA A 235 2.17 -4.93 -28.35
C ALA A 235 1.99 -4.02 -29.58
N LEU A 236 2.47 -2.77 -29.53
CA LEU A 236 2.45 -1.83 -30.65
C LEU A 236 3.27 -2.33 -31.85
N LEU A 237 4.48 -2.81 -31.59
CA LEU A 237 5.35 -3.36 -32.63
C LEU A 237 4.74 -4.61 -33.27
N LEU A 238 4.26 -5.55 -32.46
CA LEU A 238 3.60 -6.76 -32.95
C LEU A 238 2.30 -6.42 -33.69
N GLY A 239 1.48 -5.51 -33.16
CA GLY A 239 0.25 -5.10 -33.81
C GLY A 239 0.50 -4.47 -35.17
N MET A 240 1.49 -3.60 -35.29
CA MET A 240 1.87 -3.00 -36.57
C MET A 240 2.39 -4.02 -37.57
N LEU A 241 3.20 -4.99 -37.10
CA LEU A 241 3.67 -6.10 -37.92
C LEU A 241 2.48 -6.93 -38.47
N PHE A 242 1.56 -7.35 -37.61
CA PHE A 242 0.38 -8.13 -38.02
C PHE A 242 -0.59 -7.32 -38.89
N ALA A 243 -0.69 -6.01 -38.71
CA ALA A 243 -1.46 -5.14 -39.61
C ALA A 243 -0.88 -5.16 -41.03
N PHE A 244 0.44 -5.02 -41.19
CA PHE A 244 1.09 -5.10 -42.50
C PHE A 244 0.98 -6.50 -43.12
N MET A 245 1.15 -7.55 -42.32
CA MET A 245 0.96 -8.94 -42.79
C MET A 245 -0.47 -9.16 -43.32
N LYS A 246 -1.48 -8.63 -42.62
CA LYS A 246 -2.89 -8.72 -43.05
C LYS A 246 -3.19 -7.91 -44.31
N LEU A 247 -2.50 -6.79 -44.52
CA LEU A 247 -2.62 -5.98 -45.75
C LEU A 247 -1.79 -6.51 -46.92
N SER A 248 -0.87 -7.46 -46.67
CA SER A 248 0.02 -8.02 -47.68
C SER A 248 -0.72 -8.64 -48.86
N LYS A 249 -0.12 -8.56 -50.06
CA LYS A 249 -0.63 -9.20 -51.28
C LYS A 249 -0.46 -10.73 -51.25
N TYR A 250 0.50 -11.23 -50.47
CA TYR A 250 0.80 -12.66 -50.36
C TYR A 250 -0.27 -13.37 -49.51
N LYS A 251 -0.98 -14.33 -50.13
CA LYS A 251 -2.11 -15.03 -49.50
C LYS A 251 -1.73 -15.76 -48.21
N VAL A 252 -0.55 -16.38 -48.15
CA VAL A 252 -0.07 -17.13 -46.97
C VAL A 252 0.19 -16.20 -45.78
N VAL A 253 0.94 -15.12 -46.01
CA VAL A 253 1.25 -14.12 -44.96
C VAL A 253 -0.05 -13.50 -44.41
N ARG A 254 -0.98 -13.17 -45.31
CA ARG A 254 -2.30 -12.68 -44.94
C ARG A 254 -3.08 -13.71 -44.12
N ALA A 255 -3.08 -14.98 -44.52
CA ALA A 255 -3.79 -16.04 -43.82
C ALA A 255 -3.28 -16.22 -42.38
N ILE A 256 -1.96 -16.23 -42.17
CA ILE A 256 -1.34 -16.33 -40.84
C ILE A 256 -1.82 -15.18 -39.94
N ALA A 257 -1.77 -13.94 -40.45
CA ALA A 257 -2.22 -12.78 -39.68
C ALA A 257 -3.71 -12.81 -39.36
N VAL A 258 -4.55 -13.24 -40.32
CA VAL A 258 -5.99 -13.39 -40.11
C VAL A 258 -6.28 -14.42 -39.03
N ILE A 259 -5.62 -15.57 -39.04
CA ILE A 259 -5.80 -16.62 -38.03
C ILE A 259 -5.37 -16.10 -36.65
N TYR A 260 -4.16 -15.52 -36.54
CA TYR A 260 -3.65 -14.95 -35.30
C TYR A 260 -4.62 -13.93 -34.68
N ILE A 261 -5.05 -12.94 -35.48
CA ILE A 261 -5.93 -11.87 -35.03
C ILE A 261 -7.31 -12.43 -34.62
N ASN A 262 -7.88 -13.33 -35.42
CA ASN A 262 -9.21 -13.86 -35.16
C ASN A 262 -9.24 -14.75 -33.91
N ILE A 263 -8.21 -15.58 -33.68
CA ILE A 263 -8.13 -16.43 -32.49
C ILE A 263 -7.98 -15.58 -31.24
N LEU A 264 -7.03 -14.64 -31.22
CA LEU A 264 -6.75 -13.85 -30.01
C LEU A 264 -7.88 -12.88 -29.65
N ARG A 265 -8.56 -12.29 -30.65
CA ARG A 265 -9.74 -11.45 -30.40
C ARG A 265 -11.01 -12.25 -30.15
N GLY A 266 -11.04 -13.51 -30.61
CA GLY A 266 -12.17 -14.43 -30.45
C GLY A 266 -12.13 -15.24 -29.15
N THR A 267 -11.05 -15.15 -28.37
CA THR A 267 -10.88 -15.88 -27.10
C THR A 267 -10.69 -14.91 -25.94
N PRO A 268 -11.24 -15.20 -24.75
CA PRO A 268 -11.06 -14.34 -23.58
C PRO A 268 -9.59 -14.23 -23.17
N LEU A 269 -9.13 -13.02 -22.84
CA LEU A 269 -7.77 -12.79 -22.31
C LEU A 269 -7.49 -13.62 -21.06
N PHE A 270 -8.47 -13.75 -20.17
CA PHE A 270 -8.38 -14.60 -18.98
C PHE A 270 -8.01 -16.06 -19.33
N LEU A 271 -8.65 -16.63 -20.37
CA LEU A 271 -8.34 -17.98 -20.84
C LEU A 271 -6.92 -18.07 -21.42
N GLN A 272 -6.49 -17.05 -22.18
CA GLN A 272 -5.14 -17.00 -22.74
C GLN A 272 -4.06 -16.97 -21.65
N ILE A 273 -4.28 -16.20 -20.58
CA ILE A 273 -3.42 -16.17 -19.39
C ILE A 273 -3.35 -17.56 -18.76
N TYR A 274 -4.50 -18.21 -18.52
CA TYR A 274 -4.53 -19.55 -17.93
C TYR A 274 -3.77 -20.59 -18.76
N ILE A 275 -4.00 -20.62 -20.08
CA ILE A 275 -3.30 -21.56 -20.96
C ILE A 275 -1.79 -21.33 -20.92
N LEU A 276 -1.33 -20.08 -20.89
CA LEU A 276 0.10 -19.78 -20.83
C LEU A 276 0.72 -20.17 -19.48
N PHE A 277 0.07 -19.80 -18.38
CA PHE A 277 0.59 -20.04 -17.03
C PHE A 277 0.55 -21.50 -16.60
N PHE A 278 -0.44 -22.28 -17.05
CA PHE A 278 -0.53 -23.70 -16.71
C PHE A 278 0.04 -24.59 -17.82
N GLY A 279 -0.07 -24.21 -19.09
CA GLY A 279 0.39 -25.01 -20.22
C GLY A 279 1.90 -25.00 -20.44
N LEU A 280 2.58 -23.85 -20.29
CA LEU A 280 4.04 -23.80 -20.50
C LEU A 280 4.83 -24.61 -19.47
N PRO A 281 4.51 -24.60 -18.17
CA PRO A 281 5.18 -25.47 -17.20
C PRO A 281 5.00 -26.96 -17.50
N MET A 282 3.87 -27.38 -18.09
CA MET A 282 3.68 -28.77 -18.54
C MET A 282 4.65 -29.18 -19.64
N LEU A 283 5.17 -28.21 -20.40
CA LEU A 283 6.23 -28.40 -21.40
C LEU A 283 7.64 -28.21 -20.80
N SER A 284 7.77 -28.12 -19.48
CA SER A 284 9.02 -27.83 -18.75
C SER A 284 9.65 -26.47 -19.08
N ILE A 285 8.86 -25.52 -19.61
CA ILE A 285 9.30 -24.15 -19.89
C ILE A 285 8.89 -23.27 -18.73
N ASN A 286 9.85 -22.90 -17.88
CA ASN A 286 9.64 -22.03 -16.73
C ASN A 286 10.05 -20.60 -17.06
N VAL A 287 9.07 -19.71 -17.16
CA VAL A 287 9.26 -18.28 -17.39
C VAL A 287 8.85 -17.53 -16.14
N ASN A 288 9.55 -16.44 -15.82
CA ASN A 288 9.15 -15.57 -14.71
C ASN A 288 7.68 -15.09 -14.89
N ASN A 289 6.88 -15.16 -13.82
CA ASN A 289 5.45 -14.84 -13.86
C ASN A 289 5.14 -13.42 -14.36
N TYR A 290 5.94 -12.42 -14.00
CA TYR A 290 5.74 -11.04 -14.50
C TYR A 290 6.02 -10.94 -15.99
N LEU A 291 7.08 -11.61 -16.47
CA LEU A 291 7.41 -11.65 -17.89
C LEU A 291 6.33 -12.42 -18.67
N LEU A 292 5.87 -13.56 -18.15
CA LEU A 292 4.84 -14.36 -18.81
C LEU A 292 3.50 -13.63 -18.87
N GLY A 293 3.11 -12.96 -17.77
CA GLY A 293 1.95 -12.07 -17.74
C GLY A 293 2.10 -10.94 -18.76
N GLY A 294 3.26 -10.31 -18.81
CA GLY A 294 3.57 -9.29 -19.80
C GLY A 294 3.46 -9.76 -21.26
N ILE A 295 3.96 -10.96 -21.57
CA ILE A 295 3.84 -11.58 -22.89
C ILE A 295 2.38 -11.86 -23.22
N ALA A 296 1.61 -12.43 -22.29
CA ALA A 296 0.19 -12.71 -22.50
C ALA A 296 -0.59 -11.44 -22.84
N MET A 297 -0.36 -10.37 -22.08
CA MET A 297 -0.97 -9.05 -22.31
C MET A 297 -0.54 -8.47 -23.66
N ALA A 298 0.76 -8.50 -23.97
CA ALA A 298 1.28 -7.93 -25.21
C ALA A 298 0.76 -8.66 -26.47
N VAL A 299 0.71 -9.99 -26.42
CA VAL A 299 0.17 -10.84 -27.49
C VAL A 299 -1.32 -10.52 -27.70
N ASN A 300 -2.11 -10.46 -26.63
CA ASN A 300 -3.51 -10.12 -26.72
C ASN A 300 -3.74 -8.71 -27.31
N SER A 301 -3.15 -7.67 -26.70
CA SER A 301 -3.28 -6.28 -27.16
C SER A 301 -2.78 -6.11 -28.59
N SER A 302 -1.74 -6.84 -29.02
CA SER A 302 -1.25 -6.76 -30.40
C SER A 302 -2.29 -7.15 -31.45
N ALA A 303 -3.20 -8.07 -31.14
CA ALA A 303 -4.25 -8.47 -32.07
C ALA A 303 -5.31 -7.37 -32.25
N TYR A 304 -5.66 -6.68 -31.17
CA TYR A 304 -6.54 -5.49 -31.21
C TYR A 304 -5.85 -4.33 -31.94
N LEU A 305 -4.58 -4.07 -31.61
CA LEU A 305 -3.76 -3.05 -32.27
C LEU A 305 -3.59 -3.30 -33.77
N ALA A 306 -3.44 -4.55 -34.20
CA ALA A 306 -3.36 -4.89 -35.62
C ALA A 306 -4.61 -4.45 -36.40
N GLU A 307 -5.79 -4.59 -35.79
CA GLU A 307 -7.05 -4.14 -36.39
C GLU A 307 -7.22 -2.64 -36.34
N ILE A 308 -6.80 -2.00 -35.25
CA ILE A 308 -6.78 -0.54 -35.12
C ILE A 308 -5.89 0.06 -36.22
N PHE A 309 -4.66 -0.43 -36.39
CA PHE A 309 -3.75 0.04 -37.42
C PHE A 309 -4.28 -0.25 -38.83
N ARG A 310 -4.80 -1.46 -39.09
CA ARG A 310 -5.39 -1.80 -40.39
C ARG A 310 -6.56 -0.88 -40.74
N ALA A 311 -7.49 -0.64 -39.80
CA ALA A 311 -8.61 0.27 -39.99
C ALA A 311 -8.13 1.71 -40.20
N GLY A 312 -7.12 2.13 -39.46
CA GLY A 312 -6.48 3.44 -39.62
C GLY A 312 -5.86 3.63 -41.01
N ILE A 313 -5.16 2.64 -41.55
CA ILE A 313 -4.59 2.67 -42.91
C ILE A 313 -5.71 2.75 -43.96
N GLN A 314 -6.77 1.96 -43.79
CA GLN A 314 -7.92 1.94 -44.71
C GLN A 314 -8.78 3.18 -44.65
N SER A 315 -8.74 3.94 -43.54
CA SER A 315 -9.48 5.21 -43.41
C SER A 315 -8.94 6.32 -44.33
N ILE A 316 -7.71 6.18 -44.83
CA ILE A 316 -7.06 7.23 -45.63
C ILE A 316 -7.75 7.30 -47.02
N PRO A 317 -8.18 8.50 -47.47
CA PRO A 317 -8.84 8.65 -48.77
C PRO A 317 -7.99 8.13 -49.92
N LYS A 318 -8.62 7.45 -50.89
CA LYS A 318 -7.94 6.91 -52.07
C LYS A 318 -7.18 7.98 -52.87
N GLY A 319 -7.68 9.23 -52.88
CA GLY A 319 -7.01 10.36 -53.52
C GLY A 319 -5.59 10.62 -53.02
N GLN A 320 -5.26 10.29 -51.77
CA GLN A 320 -3.88 10.40 -51.26
C GLN A 320 -2.95 9.37 -51.92
N TYR A 321 -3.45 8.16 -52.17
CA TYR A 321 -2.71 7.13 -52.89
C TYR A 321 -2.53 7.51 -54.37
N GLU A 322 -3.57 8.03 -55.01
CA GLU A 322 -3.56 8.47 -56.41
C GLU A 322 -2.66 9.70 -56.63
N ALA A 323 -2.66 10.66 -55.71
CA ALA A 323 -1.77 11.81 -55.74
C ALA A 323 -0.30 11.40 -55.57
N SER A 324 -0.01 10.50 -54.63
CA SER A 324 1.35 9.98 -54.42
C SER A 324 1.85 9.20 -55.64
N ALA A 325 0.98 8.41 -56.27
CA ALA A 325 1.28 7.69 -57.50
C ALA A 325 1.54 8.66 -58.68
N SER A 326 0.76 9.75 -58.78
CA SER A 326 0.96 10.80 -59.79
C SER A 326 2.31 11.52 -59.63
N LEU A 327 2.83 11.59 -58.40
CA LEU A 327 4.16 12.12 -58.10
C LEU A 327 5.29 11.09 -58.29
N GLY A 328 5.00 9.91 -58.82
CA GLY A 328 5.98 8.85 -59.10
C GLY A 328 6.48 8.11 -57.85
N MET A 329 5.79 8.24 -56.71
CA MET A 329 6.20 7.56 -55.47
C MET A 329 5.92 6.05 -55.57
N SER A 330 6.91 5.24 -55.18
CA SER A 330 6.72 3.80 -54.98
C SER A 330 5.76 3.51 -53.81
N HIS A 331 5.14 2.33 -53.79
CA HIS A 331 4.21 1.95 -52.72
C HIS A 331 4.83 2.07 -51.31
N SER A 332 6.11 1.73 -51.15
CA SER A 332 6.82 1.85 -49.88
C SER A 332 7.05 3.31 -49.49
N GLN A 333 7.39 4.17 -50.45
CA GLN A 333 7.52 5.62 -50.22
C GLN A 333 6.17 6.24 -49.85
N THR A 334 5.11 5.91 -50.58
CA THR A 334 3.73 6.34 -50.29
C THR A 334 3.32 5.89 -48.88
N MET A 335 3.56 4.63 -48.53
CA MET A 335 3.20 4.09 -47.22
C MET A 335 3.94 4.81 -46.08
N MET A 336 5.27 4.91 -46.13
CA MET A 336 6.06 5.46 -45.02
C MET A 336 6.00 6.98 -44.92
N SER A 337 5.91 7.68 -46.04
CA SER A 337 6.04 9.15 -46.07
C SER A 337 4.69 9.87 -46.01
N VAL A 338 3.63 9.24 -46.51
CA VAL A 338 2.31 9.88 -46.66
C VAL A 338 1.27 9.21 -45.78
N ILE A 339 1.07 7.90 -45.94
CA ILE A 339 -0.04 7.18 -45.32
C ILE A 339 0.20 6.96 -43.82
N LEU A 340 1.32 6.36 -43.44
CA LEU A 340 1.61 5.97 -42.06
C LEU A 340 1.61 7.16 -41.08
N PRO A 341 2.21 8.33 -41.39
CA PRO A 341 2.16 9.49 -40.50
C PRO A 341 0.74 10.05 -40.29
N GLN A 342 -0.15 9.89 -41.28
CA GLN A 342 -1.56 10.27 -41.16
C GLN A 342 -2.34 9.23 -40.36
N THR A 343 -2.10 7.94 -40.63
CA THR A 343 -2.69 6.84 -39.87
C THR A 343 -2.37 6.94 -38.39
N ILE A 344 -1.11 7.16 -38.00
CA ILE A 344 -0.71 7.25 -36.59
C ILE A 344 -1.53 8.31 -35.85
N ARG A 345 -1.72 9.49 -36.45
CA ARG A 345 -2.55 10.57 -35.87
C ARG A 345 -4.01 10.17 -35.72
N ARG A 346 -4.56 9.45 -36.71
CA ARG A 346 -5.96 9.01 -36.71
C ARG A 346 -6.25 7.90 -35.70
N VAL A 347 -5.31 6.99 -35.48
CA VAL A 347 -5.49 5.86 -34.55
C VAL A 347 -5.08 6.19 -33.12
N LEU A 348 -4.41 7.32 -32.88
CA LEU A 348 -3.90 7.67 -31.55
C LEU A 348 -5.00 7.63 -30.46
N PRO A 349 -6.24 8.13 -30.68
CA PRO A 349 -7.31 8.00 -29.70
C PRO A 349 -7.68 6.56 -29.36
N THR A 350 -7.80 5.70 -30.38
CA THR A 350 -8.21 4.31 -30.20
C THR A 350 -7.10 3.46 -29.58
N VAL A 351 -5.84 3.71 -29.96
CA VAL A 351 -4.66 3.12 -29.30
C VAL A 351 -4.59 3.53 -27.83
N THR A 352 -4.86 4.80 -27.50
CA THR A 352 -4.84 5.24 -26.10
C THR A 352 -5.98 4.61 -25.29
N SER A 353 -7.17 4.45 -25.89
CA SER A 353 -8.28 3.72 -25.25
C SER A 353 -7.97 2.23 -25.02
N ASP A 354 -7.27 1.59 -25.96
CA ASP A 354 -6.78 0.22 -25.81
C ASP A 354 -5.71 0.12 -24.71
N PHE A 355 -4.79 1.08 -24.60
CA PHE A 355 -3.82 1.17 -23.50
C PHE A 355 -4.49 1.27 -22.12
N ILE A 356 -5.53 2.09 -21.99
CA ILE A 356 -6.33 2.19 -20.75
C ILE A 356 -6.97 0.85 -20.40
N THR A 357 -7.43 0.11 -21.41
CA THR A 357 -8.02 -1.22 -21.22
C THR A 357 -6.96 -2.23 -20.79
N ALA A 358 -5.81 -2.27 -21.47
CA ALA A 358 -4.68 -3.12 -21.10
C ALA A 358 -4.18 -2.87 -19.67
N TYR A 359 -4.18 -1.62 -19.21
CA TYR A 359 -3.86 -1.29 -17.81
C TYR A 359 -4.86 -1.92 -16.82
N LYS A 360 -6.16 -1.81 -17.09
CA LYS A 360 -7.20 -2.44 -16.24
C LYS A 360 -7.13 -3.97 -16.29
N ASP A 361 -6.84 -4.53 -17.46
CA ASP A 361 -6.77 -5.98 -17.66
C ASP A 361 -5.56 -6.62 -16.97
N THR A 362 -4.58 -5.84 -16.48
CA THR A 362 -3.53 -6.36 -15.58
C THR A 362 -4.10 -7.02 -14.33
N SER A 363 -5.29 -6.60 -13.89
CA SER A 363 -6.05 -7.23 -12.79
C SER A 363 -6.28 -8.72 -13.00
N LEU A 364 -6.38 -9.19 -14.25
CA LEU A 364 -6.62 -10.60 -14.56
C LEU A 364 -5.43 -11.48 -14.16
N LEU A 365 -4.23 -10.91 -14.06
CA LEU A 365 -3.02 -11.64 -13.63
C LEU A 365 -3.06 -12.05 -12.15
N SER A 366 -3.91 -11.42 -11.33
CA SER A 366 -4.15 -11.83 -9.94
C SER A 366 -4.65 -13.28 -9.82
N SER A 367 -5.36 -13.76 -10.84
CA SER A 367 -5.92 -15.12 -10.85
C SER A 367 -4.86 -16.22 -10.92
N VAL A 368 -3.70 -15.90 -11.49
CA VAL A 368 -2.54 -16.80 -11.61
C VAL A 368 -1.44 -16.45 -10.61
N GLY A 369 -1.76 -15.63 -9.60
CA GLY A 369 -0.88 -15.35 -8.48
C GLY A 369 0.22 -14.33 -8.75
N VAL A 370 0.12 -13.52 -9.82
CA VAL A 370 1.02 -12.39 -10.03
C VAL A 370 0.70 -11.31 -8.99
N MET A 371 1.70 -10.89 -8.22
CA MET A 371 1.56 -9.87 -7.17
C MET A 371 1.46 -8.45 -7.75
N GLU A 372 0.32 -8.17 -8.38
CA GLU A 372 -0.08 -6.83 -8.82
C GLU A 372 -1.17 -6.24 -7.90
N LEU A 373 -1.68 -5.04 -8.21
CA LEU A 373 -2.62 -4.29 -7.37
C LEU A 373 -3.83 -5.13 -6.89
N MET A 374 -4.49 -5.88 -7.79
CA MET A 374 -5.63 -6.71 -7.40
C MET A 374 -5.23 -7.87 -6.50
N MET A 375 -4.09 -8.52 -6.75
CA MET A 375 -3.58 -9.58 -5.88
C MET A 375 -3.22 -9.06 -4.48
N TYR A 376 -2.58 -7.89 -4.38
CA TYR A 376 -2.32 -7.24 -3.10
C TYR A 376 -3.62 -6.92 -2.36
N SER A 377 -4.64 -6.40 -3.06
CA SER A 377 -5.95 -6.12 -2.45
C SER A 377 -6.67 -7.38 -1.99
N LYS A 378 -6.58 -8.48 -2.75
CA LYS A 378 -7.14 -9.78 -2.37
C LYS A 378 -6.48 -10.31 -1.10
N ASN A 379 -5.15 -10.27 -1.01
CA ASN A 379 -4.42 -10.70 0.18
C ASN A 379 -4.83 -9.87 1.41
N LEU A 380 -4.94 -8.55 1.26
CA LEU A 380 -5.33 -7.67 2.36
C LEU A 380 -6.78 -7.90 2.79
N THR A 381 -7.70 -8.11 1.85
CA THR A 381 -9.09 -8.51 2.13
C THR A 381 -9.15 -9.84 2.90
N THR A 382 -8.33 -10.82 2.53
CA THR A 382 -8.27 -12.11 3.22
C THR A 382 -7.75 -11.97 4.65
N VAL A 383 -6.72 -11.15 4.88
CA VAL A 383 -6.17 -10.93 6.23
C VAL A 383 -7.13 -10.13 7.11
N THR A 384 -7.80 -9.13 6.55
CA THR A 384 -8.65 -8.18 7.31
C THR A 384 -10.09 -8.65 7.46
N GLY A 385 -10.54 -9.62 6.65
CA GLY A 385 -11.94 -10.06 6.61
C GLY A 385 -12.90 -8.99 6.07
N ASN A 386 -12.40 -7.97 5.35
CA ASN A 386 -13.16 -6.79 4.96
C ASN A 386 -12.88 -6.42 3.50
N MET A 387 -13.88 -5.92 2.77
CA MET A 387 -13.79 -5.65 1.33
C MET A 387 -13.24 -4.26 0.99
N THR A 388 -12.97 -3.42 1.99
CA THR A 388 -12.40 -2.07 1.80
C THR A 388 -11.10 -2.03 0.98
N PRO A 389 -10.17 -3.01 1.06
CA PRO A 389 -8.98 -3.03 0.21
C PRO A 389 -9.29 -3.03 -1.29
N TYR A 390 -10.38 -3.65 -1.74
CA TYR A 390 -10.80 -3.58 -3.14
C TYR A 390 -11.26 -2.17 -3.54
N MET A 391 -11.92 -1.44 -2.64
CA MET A 391 -12.29 -0.04 -2.89
C MET A 391 -11.06 0.86 -2.96
N ALA A 392 -10.03 0.61 -2.13
CA ALA A 392 -8.75 1.28 -2.25
C ALA A 392 -8.06 0.99 -3.59
N ALA A 393 -8.08 -0.27 -4.06
CA ALA A 393 -7.59 -0.62 -5.40
C ALA A 393 -8.38 0.09 -6.52
N ALA A 394 -9.71 0.21 -6.39
CA ALA A 394 -10.54 0.93 -7.35
C ALA A 394 -10.13 2.41 -7.46
N ILE A 395 -9.77 3.06 -6.35
CA ILE A 395 -9.25 4.44 -6.36
C ILE A 395 -7.94 4.51 -7.16
N TYR A 396 -7.02 3.57 -6.97
CA TYR A 396 -5.78 3.51 -7.76
C TYR A 396 -6.02 3.34 -9.27
N TYR A 397 -6.98 2.50 -9.66
CA TYR A 397 -7.39 2.41 -11.06
C TYR A 397 -7.95 3.75 -11.58
N LEU A 398 -8.79 4.44 -10.79
CA LEU A 398 -9.39 5.73 -11.17
C LEU A 398 -8.36 6.86 -11.28
N ILE A 399 -7.35 6.89 -10.40
CA ILE A 399 -6.26 7.88 -10.42
C ILE A 399 -5.54 7.87 -11.77
N VAL A 400 -5.38 6.71 -12.39
CA VAL A 400 -4.71 6.57 -13.70
C VAL A 400 -5.68 6.72 -14.86
N THR A 401 -6.86 6.10 -14.77
CA THR A 401 -7.81 6.03 -15.90
C THR A 401 -8.50 7.37 -16.18
N LEU A 402 -8.89 8.15 -15.15
CA LEU A 402 -9.60 9.43 -15.35
C LEU A 402 -8.75 10.48 -16.08
N PRO A 403 -7.46 10.71 -15.73
CA PRO A 403 -6.59 11.59 -16.52
C PRO A 403 -6.41 11.10 -17.96
N LEU A 404 -6.20 9.80 -18.18
CA LEU A 404 -6.01 9.23 -19.51
C LEU A 404 -7.27 9.39 -20.38
N ILE A 405 -8.47 9.19 -19.84
CA ILE A 405 -9.73 9.44 -20.55
C ILE A 405 -9.83 10.91 -20.98
N LYS A 406 -9.44 11.86 -20.11
CA LYS A 406 -9.40 13.28 -20.47
C LYS A 406 -8.41 13.55 -21.61
N VAL A 407 -7.24 12.92 -21.58
CA VAL A 407 -6.23 13.02 -22.65
C VAL A 407 -6.81 12.51 -23.97
N VAL A 408 -7.49 11.37 -23.98
CA VAL A 408 -8.17 10.84 -25.18
C VAL A 408 -9.15 11.87 -25.76
N GLY A 409 -10.04 12.43 -24.92
CA GLY A 409 -11.03 13.41 -25.37
C GLY A 409 -10.41 14.72 -25.89
N ILE A 410 -9.22 15.10 -25.40
CA ILE A 410 -8.46 16.24 -25.95
C ILE A 410 -7.90 15.90 -27.34
N ILE A 411 -7.31 14.71 -27.50
CA ILE A 411 -6.74 14.26 -28.78
C ILE A 411 -7.85 14.16 -29.84
N GLU A 412 -8.99 13.57 -29.50
CA GLU A 412 -10.15 13.46 -30.41
C GLU A 412 -10.65 14.83 -30.87
N ARG A 413 -10.81 15.77 -29.94
CA ARG A 413 -11.25 17.14 -30.25
C ARG A 413 -10.26 17.86 -31.16
N ASN A 414 -8.96 17.69 -30.92
CA ASN A 414 -7.93 18.30 -31.74
C ASN A 414 -7.89 17.70 -33.15
N LEU A 415 -8.06 16.38 -33.26
CA LEU A 415 -8.14 15.70 -34.55
C LEU A 415 -9.37 16.13 -35.35
N ALA A 416 -10.55 16.20 -34.71
CA ALA A 416 -11.78 16.66 -35.35
C ALA A 416 -11.67 18.12 -35.85
N ARG A 417 -11.06 19.01 -35.08
CA ARG A 417 -10.78 20.40 -35.51
C ARG A 417 -9.86 20.46 -36.71
N ALA A 418 -8.83 19.61 -36.75
CA ALA A 418 -7.90 19.55 -37.88
C ALA A 418 -8.59 19.04 -39.15
N GLU A 419 -9.52 18.08 -39.04
CA GLU A 419 -10.28 17.55 -40.17
C GLU A 419 -11.33 18.53 -40.70
N ASN A 420 -11.95 19.32 -39.82
CA ASN A 420 -12.95 20.34 -40.22
C ASN A 420 -12.32 21.66 -40.71
N GLY A 421 -10.99 21.82 -40.66
CA GLY A 421 -10.31 23.06 -41.05
C GLY A 421 -10.45 24.21 -40.03
N ASP A 422 -10.90 23.91 -38.81
CA ASP A 422 -11.05 24.84 -37.68
C ASP A 422 -9.77 24.98 -36.83
N GLY A 423 -8.63 24.56 -37.38
CA GLY A 423 -7.33 24.78 -36.75
C GLY A 423 -7.04 26.28 -36.56
N PRO A 424 -6.15 26.67 -35.63
CA PRO A 424 -5.75 28.06 -35.46
C PRO A 424 -5.26 28.62 -36.81
N ARG A 425 -6.09 29.45 -37.46
CA ARG A 425 -5.68 30.13 -38.69
C ARG A 425 -4.51 31.04 -38.32
N PRO A 426 -3.40 31.03 -39.08
CA PRO A 426 -2.33 31.99 -38.85
C PRO A 426 -2.97 33.38 -38.87
N ASN A 427 -2.68 34.17 -37.82
CA ASN A 427 -3.20 35.53 -37.66
C ASN A 427 -2.99 36.27 -38.98
N ALA A 428 -4.06 36.44 -39.76
CA ALA A 428 -4.05 37.33 -40.90
C ALA A 428 -3.78 38.71 -40.30
N GLY A 429 -2.53 39.16 -40.45
CA GLY A 429 -2.11 40.43 -39.90
C GLY A 429 -3.13 41.50 -40.28
N LYS A 430 -3.55 42.29 -39.29
CA LYS A 430 -4.29 43.54 -39.51
C LYS A 430 -3.56 44.38 -40.57
N LYS A 431 -3.92 44.23 -41.83
CA LYS A 431 -3.62 45.16 -42.91
C LYS A 431 -4.78 45.16 -43.90
N GLY A 432 -5.39 46.33 -44.02
CA GLY A 432 -6.29 46.65 -45.12
C GLY A 432 -7.76 46.51 -44.78
N ALA A 433 -8.33 47.55 -44.20
CA ALA A 433 -9.74 47.85 -44.45
C ALA A 433 -9.92 48.02 -45.96
N THR A 434 -10.77 47.22 -46.57
CA THR A 434 -11.39 47.58 -47.84
C THR A 434 -12.78 47.00 -47.88
N THR A 435 -13.74 47.89 -47.66
CA THR A 435 -15.17 47.70 -47.85
C THR A 435 -15.44 47.07 -49.21
N SER A 436 -16.00 45.87 -49.23
CA SER A 436 -16.75 45.37 -50.38
C SER A 436 -18.09 44.88 -49.88
N THR A 437 -19.08 45.75 -50.02
CA THR A 437 -20.51 45.45 -49.95
C THR A 437 -20.85 44.46 -51.07
N ALA A 438 -21.14 43.22 -50.69
CA ALA A 438 -21.92 42.31 -51.51
C ALA A 438 -23.07 41.79 -50.65
N THR A 439 -24.27 42.26 -50.99
CA THR A 439 -25.59 41.87 -50.50
C THR A 439 -25.74 40.35 -50.45
N ALA A 440 -25.93 39.82 -49.25
CA ALA A 440 -26.42 38.46 -49.04
C ALA A 440 -27.93 38.50 -48.79
N GLU A 441 -28.64 37.88 -49.71
CA GLU A 441 -30.07 37.63 -49.75
C GLU A 441 -30.55 36.93 -48.47
N LYS A 442 -31.73 37.34 -48.01
CA LYS A 442 -32.45 36.80 -46.87
C LYS A 442 -33.38 35.69 -47.38
N ASP A 443 -33.67 34.73 -46.51
CA ASP A 443 -34.62 33.58 -46.62
C ASP A 443 -33.87 32.24 -46.79
N THR A 444 -34.12 31.17 -46.02
CA THR A 444 -35.31 30.76 -45.27
C THR A 444 -34.89 29.86 -44.09
N LYS A 445 -35.52 30.08 -42.92
CA LYS A 445 -35.53 29.15 -41.78
C LYS A 445 -36.06 27.77 -42.22
N LEU A 446 -35.31 26.71 -41.95
CA LEU A 446 -35.85 25.36 -41.77
C LEU A 446 -35.71 25.01 -40.29
N GLU A 447 -36.78 25.21 -39.53
CA GLU A 447 -36.95 24.66 -38.20
C GLU A 447 -37.17 23.15 -38.34
N PHE A 448 -36.20 22.34 -37.91
CA PHE A 448 -36.42 20.95 -37.57
C PHE A 448 -36.62 20.85 -36.05
N VAL A 449 -37.86 20.57 -35.67
CA VAL A 449 -38.27 20.32 -34.29
C VAL A 449 -37.68 18.98 -33.84
N ALA A 450 -36.73 19.02 -32.91
CA ALA A 450 -36.33 17.87 -32.11
C ALA A 450 -36.66 18.17 -30.65
N SER A 451 -37.76 17.58 -30.18
CA SER A 451 -38.17 17.53 -28.79
C SER A 451 -37.23 16.59 -28.03
N HIS A 452 -36.26 17.14 -27.29
CA HIS A 452 -35.70 16.49 -26.10
C HIS A 452 -35.47 17.54 -25.02
N ALA A 453 -36.14 17.35 -23.89
CA ALA A 453 -36.06 18.21 -22.73
C ALA A 453 -34.69 18.07 -22.05
N GLU A 454 -33.78 19.00 -22.32
CA GLU A 454 -32.59 19.21 -21.49
C GLU A 454 -32.90 20.26 -20.42
N GLY A 455 -33.18 19.78 -19.20
CA GLY A 455 -33.14 20.63 -18.01
C GLY A 455 -31.68 20.96 -17.69
N LYS A 456 -31.26 22.21 -17.94
CA LYS A 456 -30.01 22.76 -17.42
C LYS A 456 -30.10 22.88 -15.90
N LEU A 457 -29.49 21.94 -15.17
CA LEU A 457 -29.19 22.10 -13.75
C LEU A 457 -27.89 22.89 -13.60
N SER A 458 -27.95 23.99 -12.85
CA SER A 458 -26.78 24.79 -12.49
C SER A 458 -25.94 24.03 -11.45
N GLY A 459 -24.61 24.21 -11.44
CA GLY A 459 -23.70 23.48 -10.53
C GLY A 459 -24.01 23.68 -9.03
N ALA A 460 -24.80 24.68 -8.67
CA ALA A 460 -25.31 24.88 -7.30
C ALA A 460 -26.43 23.88 -6.92
N ASP A 461 -27.23 23.42 -7.88
CA ASP A 461 -28.37 22.53 -7.64
C ASP A 461 -27.93 21.09 -7.35
N VAL A 462 -26.80 20.65 -7.92
CA VAL A 462 -26.28 19.30 -7.73
C VAL A 462 -25.79 19.09 -6.30
N LEU A 463 -25.11 20.08 -5.73
CA LEU A 463 -24.58 20.00 -4.36
C LEU A 463 -25.72 20.06 -3.33
N ALA A 464 -26.73 20.91 -3.56
CA ALA A 464 -27.92 21.00 -2.70
C ALA A 464 -28.76 19.71 -2.74
N THR A 465 -28.79 19.02 -3.89
CA THR A 465 -29.50 17.74 -4.03
C THR A 465 -28.78 16.59 -3.33
N LEU A 466 -27.44 16.62 -3.25
CA LEU A 466 -26.63 15.62 -2.56
C LEU A 466 -26.61 15.76 -1.04
N THR A 467 -26.90 16.96 -0.51
CA THR A 467 -26.89 17.24 0.94
C THR A 467 -28.29 17.33 1.56
N GLY A 468 -29.35 17.12 0.77
CA GLY A 468 -30.73 17.13 1.27
C GLY A 468 -31.08 15.86 2.06
N PRO A 469 -31.98 15.93 3.06
CA PRO A 469 -32.46 14.74 3.76
C PRO A 469 -33.18 13.81 2.77
N PHE A 470 -32.84 12.52 2.81
CA PHE A 470 -33.42 11.49 1.93
C PHE A 470 -34.96 11.52 2.01
N ARG A 471 -35.62 11.87 0.90
CA ARG A 471 -37.07 11.71 0.75
C ARG A 471 -37.35 10.33 0.16
N SER A 472 -38.10 9.50 0.87
CA SER A 472 -38.64 8.26 0.32
C SER A 472 -39.68 8.61 -0.75
N HIS A 473 -39.47 8.16 -1.99
CA HIS A 473 -40.50 8.21 -3.02
C HIS A 473 -41.56 7.12 -2.74
N PRO A 474 -42.86 7.44 -2.85
CA PRO A 474 -43.90 6.42 -2.76
C PRO A 474 -43.81 5.46 -3.94
N ILE A 475 -43.91 4.16 -3.65
CA ILE A 475 -43.94 3.07 -4.63
C ILE A 475 -45.30 3.15 -5.34
N HIS A 476 -45.29 3.36 -6.65
CA HIS A 476 -46.46 3.10 -7.48
C HIS A 476 -46.54 1.59 -7.73
N GLU A 477 -47.56 0.93 -7.17
CA GLU A 477 -47.98 -0.41 -7.58
C GLU A 477 -48.61 -0.30 -8.98
N GLU A 478 -47.92 -0.82 -10.00
CA GLU A 478 -48.58 -1.21 -11.25
C GLU A 478 -48.70 -2.74 -11.29
N GLY A 479 -49.95 -3.18 -11.40
CA GLY A 479 -50.41 -4.54 -11.22
C GLY A 479 -49.76 -5.56 -12.16
N GLY A 480 -49.64 -6.78 -11.63
CA GLY A 480 -49.15 -7.93 -12.38
C GLY A 480 -50.12 -8.45 -13.42
N ILE A 481 -49.60 -9.25 -14.33
CA ILE A 481 -50.27 -10.41 -14.95
C ILE A 481 -49.20 -11.50 -15.16
N TYR A 482 -49.51 -12.71 -14.70
CA TYR A 482 -48.76 -13.95 -14.90
C TYR A 482 -48.81 -14.44 -16.36
N ALA A 483 -47.69 -14.93 -16.88
CA ALA A 483 -47.56 -16.18 -17.63
C ALA A 483 -46.08 -16.60 -17.69
#